data_AF-A0A966KBW9-F1
#
_entry.id   AF-A0A966KBW9-F1
#
_cell.length_a   1.000
_cell.length_b   1.000
_cell.length_c   1.000
_cell.angle_alpha   90.00
_cell.angle_beta   90.00
_cell.angle_gamma   90.00
#
_symmetry.space_group_name_H-M   'P 1'
#
loop_
_entity.id
_entity.type
_entity.pdbx_description
1 polymer ?
#
loop_
_entity_poly.entity_id
_entity_poly.type
_entity_poly.pdbx_seq_one_letter_code
_entity_poly.pdbx_strand_id
1 'polypeptide(L)' 'MNKNETRQRRARQTRIKIAELLAHRLTVIRSNCHISAQVYSPCGSKVVAAASTMEKDLRTS' A
#
# COMPACT_ATOMS: atom_id res chain seq x y z
N MET A 1 13.32 19.34 2.05
CA MET A 1 12.16 18.51 2.43
C MET A 1 12.31 17.13 1.79
N ASN A 2 12.35 16.06 2.57
CA ASN A 2 12.51 14.71 2.05
C ASN A 2 11.22 14.26 1.34
N LYS A 3 11.29 13.85 0.07
CA LYS A 3 10.12 13.43 -0.74
C LYS A 3 9.32 12.30 -0.08
N ASN A 4 10.00 11.43 0.68
CA ASN A 4 9.37 10.32 1.40
C ASN A 4 8.50 10.83 2.57
N GLU A 5 9.00 11.78 3.36
CA GLU A 5 8.27 12.37 4.49
C GLU A 5 7.02 13.10 4.01
N THR A 6 7.12 13.90 2.94
CA THR A 6 5.97 14.60 2.36
C THR A 6 4.91 13.63 1.84
N ARG A 7 5.32 12.47 1.29
CA ARG A 7 4.40 11.42 0.86
C ARG A 7 3.70 10.77 2.05
N GLN A 8 4.43 10.41 3.10
CA GLN A 8 3.86 9.81 4.31
C GLN A 8 2.86 10.75 4.99
N ARG A 9 3.18 12.05 5.08
CA ARG A 9 2.30 13.07 5.66
C ARG A 9 0.96 13.14 4.91
N ARG A 10 0.98 13.16 3.57
CA ARG A 10 -0.24 13.18 2.74
C ARG A 10 -1.07 11.91 2.89
N ALA A 11 -0.42 10.74 2.95
CA ALA A 11 -1.11 9.46 3.09
C ALA A 11 -1.75 9.26 4.47
N ARG A 12 -1.27 9.96 5.51
CA ARG A 12 -1.72 9.78 6.90
C ARG A 12 -3.22 10.01 7.08
N GLN A 13 -3.75 11.11 6.54
CA GLN A 13 -5.15 11.49 6.73
C GLN A 13 -6.11 10.43 6.17
N THR A 14 -5.88 9.98 4.94
CA THR A 14 -6.70 8.93 4.32
C THR A 14 -6.59 7.61 5.08
N ARG A 15 -5.39 7.23 5.54
CA ARG A 15 -5.20 5.98 6.31
C ARG A 15 -5.96 5.99 7.63
N ILE A 16 -6.00 7.14 8.32
CA ILE A 16 -6.80 7.30 9.54
C ILE A 16 -8.28 7.11 9.20
N LYS A 17 -8.78 7.76 8.15
CA LYS A 17 -10.20 7.66 7.79
C LYS A 17 -10.62 6.23 7.41
N ILE A 18 -9.77 5.50 6.69
CA ILE A 18 -10.03 4.09 6.35
C ILE A 18 -10.06 3.21 7.60
N ALA A 19 -9.19 3.48 8.58
CA ALA A 19 -9.19 2.77 9.85
C ALA A 19 -10.45 3.05 10.67
N GLU A 20 -10.92 4.31 10.70
CA GLU A 20 -12.19 4.67 11.36
C GLU A 20 -13.40 3.94 10.74
N LEU A 21 -13.39 3.72 9.43
CA LEU A 21 -14.47 3.04 8.72
C LEU A 21 -14.39 1.51 8.81
N LEU A 22 -13.35 0.95 9.45
CA LEU A 22 -13.10 -0.50 9.52
C LEU A 22 -13.17 -1.17 8.14
N ALA A 23 -12.67 -0.48 7.11
CA ALA A 23 -12.68 -0.97 5.74
C ALA A 23 -11.37 -1.67 5.39
N HIS A 24 -11.44 -2.60 4.43
CA HIS A 24 -10.23 -3.16 3.82
C HIS A 24 -9.43 -2.06 3.11
N ARG A 25 -8.11 -2.04 3.32
CA ARG A 25 -7.24 -1.00 2.78
C ARG A 25 -6.30 -1.57 1.72
N LEU A 26 -6.51 -1.21 0.45
CA LEU A 26 -5.51 -1.39 -0.60
C LEU A 26 -4.44 -0.29 -0.50
N THR A 27 -3.18 -0.66 -0.31
CA THR A 27 -2.03 0.25 -0.28
C THR A 27 -1.14 -0.01 -1.48
N VAL A 28 -0.91 1.02 -2.30
CA VAL A 28 -0.03 0.97 -3.46
C VAL A 28 1.22 1.78 -3.18
N ILE A 29 2.39 1.19 -3.44
CA ILE A 29 3.69 1.86 -3.34
C ILE A 29 4.36 1.78 -4.71
N ARG A 30 4.67 2.95 -5.27
CA ARG A 30 5.39 3.08 -6.53
C ARG A 30 6.78 3.65 -6.29
N SER A 31 7.80 2.91 -6.69
CA SER A 31 9.17 3.41 -6.83
C SER A 31 9.43 3.77 -8.29
N ASN A 32 10.67 4.16 -8.63
CA ASN A 32 11.01 4.47 -10.02
C ASN A 32 10.98 3.23 -10.92
N CYS A 33 11.25 2.04 -10.38
CA CYS A 33 11.41 0.81 -11.17
C CYS A 33 10.33 -0.24 -10.89
N HIS A 34 9.65 -0.17 -9.74
CA HIS A 34 8.74 -1.21 -9.29
C HIS A 34 7.46 -0.62 -8.69
N ILE A 35 6.39 -1.41 -8.77
CA ILE A 35 5.13 -1.12 -8.11
C ILE A 35 4.71 -2.33 -7.28
N SER A 36 4.25 -2.06 -6.07
CA SER A 36 3.72 -3.08 -5.16
C SER A 36 2.35 -2.65 -4.64
N ALA A 37 1.50 -3.64 -4.41
CA ALA A 37 0.14 -3.49 -3.90
C ALA A 37 -0.11 -4.51 -2.78
N GLN A 38 -0.71 -4.05 -1.69
CA GLN A 38 -1.06 -4.89 -0.54
C GLN A 38 -2.47 -4.55 -0.04
N VAL A 39 -3.28 -5.57 0.17
CA VAL A 39 -4.62 -5.46 0.76
C VAL A 39 -4.52 -5.79 2.25
N TYR A 40 -4.81 -4.82 3.10
CA TYR A 40 -4.89 -5.04 4.55
C TYR A 40 -6.33 -5.34 4.98
N SER A 41 -6.45 -6.23 5.95
CA SER A 41 -7.67 -6.44 6.72
C SER A 41 -8.12 -5.16 7.45
N PRO A 42 -9.40 -5.03 7.82
CA PRO A 42 -9.93 -3.92 8.63
C PRO A 42 -9.17 -3.65 9.93
N CYS A 43 -8.60 -4.69 10.53
CA CYS A 43 -7.78 -4.61 11.74
C CYS A 43 -6.40 -3.96 11.48
N GLY A 44 -5.98 -3.82 10.22
CA GLY A 44 -4.71 -3.21 9.82
C GLY A 44 -3.46 -4.06 10.09
N SER A 45 -3.63 -5.20 10.76
CA SER A 45 -2.54 -6.08 11.22
C SER A 45 -2.21 -7.20 10.23
N LYS A 46 -3.20 -7.70 9.49
CA LYS A 46 -3.02 -8.78 8.51
C LYS A 46 -3.11 -8.28 7.07
N VAL A 47 -2.22 -8.78 6.23
CA VAL A 47 -2.28 -8.65 4.76
C VAL A 47 -3.05 -9.85 4.21
N VAL A 48 -4.12 -9.58 3.46
CA VAL A 48 -5.00 -10.59 2.87
C VAL A 48 -4.46 -11.04 1.52
N ALA A 49 -3.97 -10.10 0.73
CA ALA A 49 -3.39 -10.34 -0.58
C ALA A 49 -2.29 -9.33 -0.87
N ALA A 50 -1.30 -9.73 -1.65
CA ALA A 50 -0.23 -8.86 -2.13
C ALA A 50 0.11 -9.21 -3.57
N ALA A 51 0.58 -8.22 -4.31
CA ALA A 51 1.12 -8.39 -5.66
C ALA A 51 2.20 -7.33 -5.91
N SER A 52 3.25 -7.69 -6.64
CA SER A 52 4.38 -6.81 -6.92
C SER A 52 5.01 -7.11 -8.26
N THR A 53 5.48 -6.08 -8.98
CA THR A 53 6.25 -6.28 -10.22
C THR A 53 7.63 -6.89 -10.00
N MET A 54 8.00 -7.22 -8.76
CA MET A 54 9.18 -8.03 -8.45
C MET A 54 8.89 -9.53 -8.39
N GLU A 55 7.63 -9.94 -8.33
CA GLU A 55 7.26 -11.35 -8.35
C GLU A 55 7.56 -11.94 -9.73
N LYS A 56 8.21 -13.10 -9.72
CA LYS A 56 8.73 -13.74 -10.93
C LYS A 56 7.59 -14.12 -11.88
N ASP A 57 6.53 -14.67 -11.32
CA ASP A 57 5.35 -15.13 -12.06
C ASP A 57 4.65 -13.97 -12.81
N LEU A 58 4.64 -12.77 -12.23
CA LEU A 58 4.08 -11.57 -12.83
C LEU A 58 4.97 -10.93 -13.91
N ARG A 59 6.27 -11.24 -13.96
CA ARG A 59 7.19 -10.74 -15.00
C ARG A 59 7.23 -11.59 -16.26
N THR A 60 6.79 -12.83 -16.17
CA THR A 60 6.84 -13.79 -17.27
C THR A 60 5.54 -13.78 -18.09
N SER A 61 4.52 -13.04 -17.64
CA SER A 61 3.24 -12.83 -18.33
C SER A 61 3.31 -11.73 -19.39
#